data_AF-A0A1Y3B8E5-F1
#
_entry.id   AF-A0A1Y3B8E5-F1
#
_cell.length_a   1.000
_cell.length_b   1.000
_cell.length_c   1.000
_cell.angle_alpha   90.00
_cell.angle_beta   90.00
_cell.angle_gamma   90.00
#
_symmetry.space_group_name_H-M   'P 1'
#
loop_
_entity.id
_entity.type
_entity.pdbx_description
1 polymer ?
#
loop_
_entity_poly.entity_id
_entity_poly.type
_entity_poly.pdbx_seq_one_letter_code
_entity_poly.pdbx_strand_id
1 'polypeptide(L)'
;MSMINEKQPFELRCAVLYCFQCFLYKNDLGQAQIVETLLPTTSEITNFDVSAGQLLCSGFFSYDHLSNWFVAIALSYSLLDNITQKEQLLRVQLATDQNSPPTSLLAYCSSLLQQGGHYQRRVSLLMLLSTWLANSSIVVANFVSISTNVPYLTSQVGLIES
;
A
#
# COMPACT_ATOMS: atom_id res chain seq x y z
N MET A 1 -6.41 7.59 -18.01
CA MET A 1 -5.49 6.45 -18.23
C MET A 1 -4.89 6.05 -16.89
N SER A 2 -4.76 4.76 -16.58
CA SER A 2 -4.34 4.30 -15.25
C SER A 2 -3.26 3.22 -15.33
N MET A 3 -2.29 3.28 -14.40
CA MET A 3 -1.23 2.27 -14.26
C MET A 3 -1.74 0.89 -13.81
N ILE A 4 -3.01 0.76 -13.43
CA ILE A 4 -3.63 -0.52 -13.01
C ILE A 4 -4.42 -1.22 -14.13
N ASN A 5 -4.53 -0.60 -15.31
CA ASN A 5 -5.26 -1.20 -16.41
C ASN A 5 -4.37 -2.23 -17.15
N GLU A 6 -4.68 -3.50 -16.97
CA GLU A 6 -3.97 -4.64 -17.58
C GLU A 6 -3.93 -4.64 -19.10
N LYS A 7 -4.89 -3.98 -19.76
CA LYS A 7 -4.94 -3.87 -21.22
C LYS A 7 -3.97 -2.83 -21.78
N GLN A 8 -3.36 -1.99 -20.93
CA GLN A 8 -2.41 -0.97 -21.37
C GLN A 8 -1.01 -1.55 -21.57
N PRO A 9 -0.24 -1.05 -22.55
CA PRO A 9 1.16 -1.43 -22.72
C PRO A 9 1.96 -1.22 -21.44
N PHE A 10 2.90 -2.13 -21.15
CA PHE A 10 3.71 -2.09 -19.94
C PHE A 10 4.47 -0.76 -19.82
N GLU A 11 5.05 -0.28 -20.91
CA GLU A 11 5.80 0.98 -20.98
C GLU A 11 4.94 2.18 -20.60
N LEU A 12 3.66 2.17 -21.03
CA LEU A 12 2.72 3.23 -20.67
C LEU A 12 2.37 3.17 -19.19
N ARG A 13 2.16 1.97 -18.61
CA ARG A 13 1.92 1.80 -17.17
C ARG A 13 3.11 2.31 -16.35
N CYS A 14 4.34 2.03 -16.79
CA CYS A 14 5.57 2.57 -16.20
C CYS A 14 5.66 4.10 -16.31
N ALA A 15 5.35 4.67 -17.47
CA ALA A 15 5.37 6.12 -17.66
C ALA A 15 4.35 6.83 -16.76
N VAL A 16 3.16 6.26 -16.61
CA VAL A 16 2.12 6.78 -15.70
C VAL A 16 2.59 6.70 -14.24
N LEU A 17 3.17 5.57 -13.80
CA LEU A 17 3.75 5.47 -12.46
C LEU A 17 4.85 6.53 -12.25
N TYR A 18 5.77 6.68 -13.21
CA TYR A 18 6.86 7.64 -13.09
C TYR A 18 6.34 9.08 -12.99
N CYS A 19 5.33 9.44 -13.79
CA CYS A 19 4.68 10.75 -13.67
C CYS A 19 4.06 10.95 -12.28
N PHE A 20 3.43 9.91 -11.71
CA PHE A 20 2.87 9.95 -10.36
C PHE A 20 3.95 10.12 -9.29
N GLN A 21 5.08 9.42 -9.41
CA GLN A 21 6.24 9.57 -8.53
C GLN A 21 6.81 10.99 -8.57
N CYS A 22 6.97 11.55 -9.78
CA CYS A 22 7.42 12.93 -9.97
C CYS A 22 6.45 13.95 -9.35
N PHE A 23 5.14 13.71 -9.45
CA PHE A 23 4.13 14.56 -8.81
C PHE A 23 4.26 14.58 -7.28
N LEU A 24 4.61 13.45 -6.66
CA LEU A 24 4.74 13.32 -5.21
C LEU A 24 6.12 13.68 -4.66
N TYR A 25 7.15 13.75 -5.51
CA TYR A 25 8.51 14.02 -5.05
C TYR A 25 8.64 15.41 -4.43
N LYS A 26 8.97 15.45 -3.13
CA LYS A 26 9.05 16.69 -2.30
C LYS A 26 7.76 17.49 -2.28
N ASN A 27 6.62 16.83 -2.45
CA ASN A 27 5.30 17.46 -2.47
C ASN A 27 4.42 16.89 -1.35
N ASP A 28 4.66 17.36 -0.12
CA ASP A 28 3.94 16.88 1.08
C ASP A 28 2.43 17.10 0.98
N LEU A 29 2.00 18.17 0.31
CA LEU A 29 0.59 18.44 0.05
C LEU A 29 -0.01 17.38 -0.88
N GLY A 30 0.67 17.06 -1.99
CA GLY A 30 0.24 16.01 -2.91
C GLY A 30 0.17 14.64 -2.23
N GLN A 31 1.16 14.32 -1.39
CA GLN A 31 1.14 13.10 -0.57
C GLN A 31 -0.07 13.06 0.36
N ALA A 32 -0.36 14.17 1.06
CA ALA A 32 -1.52 14.28 1.93
C ALA A 32 -2.84 14.09 1.18
N GLN A 33 -2.99 14.71 0.00
CA GLN A 33 -4.18 14.55 -0.84
C GLN A 33 -4.40 13.10 -1.26
N ILE A 34 -3.34 12.36 -1.59
CA ILE A 34 -3.47 10.93 -1.93
C ILE A 34 -3.91 10.12 -0.71
N VAL A 35 -3.24 10.29 0.45
CA VAL A 35 -3.59 9.52 1.65
C VAL A 35 -5.00 9.85 2.15
N GLU A 36 -5.42 11.11 2.07
CA GLU A 36 -6.77 11.54 2.44
C GLU A 36 -7.86 10.77 1.68
N THR A 37 -7.64 10.48 0.39
CA THR A 37 -8.60 9.71 -0.43
C THR A 37 -8.76 8.25 -0.01
N LEU A 38 -7.89 7.74 0.88
CA LEU A 38 -7.95 6.39 1.45
C LEU A 38 -8.59 6.37 2.85
N LEU A 39 -8.73 7.54 3.48
CA LEU A 39 -9.27 7.63 4.84
C LEU A 39 -10.79 7.48 4.83
N PRO A 40 -11.38 6.91 5.89
CA PRO A 40 -12.82 6.84 6.03
C PRO A 40 -13.40 8.26 6.21
N THR A 41 -14.00 8.81 5.15
CA THR A 41 -14.77 10.06 5.22
C THR A 41 -16.24 9.78 5.51
N THR A 42 -16.84 10.57 6.41
CA THR A 42 -18.27 10.53 6.78
C THR A 42 -19.20 11.13 5.72
N SER A 43 -18.65 11.65 4.62
CA SER A 43 -19.38 12.33 3.57
C SER A 43 -20.02 11.33 2.62
N GLU A 44 -21.34 11.44 2.44
CA GLU A 44 -22.10 10.75 1.40
C GLU A 44 -21.36 10.89 0.06
N ILE A 45 -20.85 9.78 -0.47
CA ILE A 45 -20.21 9.71 -1.78
C ILE A 45 -21.29 9.94 -2.83
N THR A 46 -21.60 11.21 -3.05
CA THR A 46 -22.51 11.72 -4.09
C THR A 46 -21.78 11.98 -5.40
N ASN A 47 -20.47 11.74 -5.45
CA ASN A 47 -19.64 11.95 -6.62
C ASN A 47 -19.47 10.63 -7.39
N PHE A 48 -19.88 10.64 -8.66
CA PHE A 48 -19.65 9.57 -9.64
C PHE A 48 -18.17 9.43 -10.05
N ASP A 49 -17.28 10.25 -9.49
CA ASP A 49 -15.86 10.27 -9.83
C ASP A 49 -15.05 9.28 -8.98
N VAL A 50 -14.29 8.43 -9.65
CA VAL A 50 -13.39 7.47 -9.01
C VAL A 50 -12.21 8.21 -8.36
N SER A 51 -12.04 8.05 -7.05
CA SER A 51 -10.94 8.68 -6.32
C SER A 51 -9.60 7.98 -6.56
N ALA A 52 -8.49 8.67 -6.26
CA ALA A 52 -7.16 8.07 -6.31
C ALA A 52 -7.06 6.85 -5.38
N GLY A 53 -7.58 6.96 -4.16
CA GLY A 53 -7.62 5.88 -3.18
C GLY A 53 -8.41 4.66 -3.68
N GLN A 54 -9.54 4.86 -4.35
CA GLN A 54 -10.31 3.77 -4.96
C GLN A 54 -9.51 3.06 -6.06
N LEU A 55 -8.81 3.81 -6.93
CA LEU A 55 -7.95 3.22 -7.95
C LEU A 55 -6.78 2.44 -7.32
N LEU A 56 -6.12 2.99 -6.32
CA LEU A 56 -5.03 2.32 -5.61
C LEU A 56 -5.53 1.03 -4.95
N CYS A 57 -6.61 1.08 -4.18
CA CYS A 57 -7.22 -0.12 -3.59
C CYS A 57 -7.58 -1.17 -4.64
N SER A 58 -8.19 -0.77 -5.76
CA SER A 58 -8.55 -1.72 -6.82
C SER A 58 -7.33 -2.44 -7.44
N GLY A 59 -6.20 -1.74 -7.61
CA GLY A 59 -4.96 -2.36 -8.08
C GLY A 59 -4.26 -3.20 -7.00
N PHE A 60 -4.43 -2.85 -5.72
CA PHE A 60 -3.89 -3.61 -4.59
C PHE A 60 -4.58 -4.97 -4.41
N PHE A 61 -5.88 -5.02 -4.68
CA PHE A 61 -6.72 -6.23 -4.60
C PHE A 61 -6.82 -7.00 -5.92
N SER A 62 -6.21 -6.51 -7.00
CA SER A 62 -6.20 -7.20 -8.30
C SER A 62 -5.44 -8.53 -8.23
N TYR A 63 -5.83 -9.47 -9.08
CA TYR A 63 -5.09 -10.72 -9.34
C TYR A 63 -3.82 -10.49 -10.18
N ASP A 64 -3.69 -9.35 -10.85
CA ASP A 64 -2.49 -8.98 -11.60
C ASP A 64 -1.36 -8.51 -10.65
N HIS A 65 -0.29 -9.29 -10.62
CA HIS A 65 0.89 -8.98 -9.82
C HIS A 65 1.58 -7.68 -10.23
N LEU A 66 1.47 -7.24 -11.50
CA LEU A 66 1.98 -5.94 -11.92
C LEU A 66 1.16 -4.80 -11.32
N SER A 67 -0.16 -4.90 -11.34
CA SER A 67 -1.05 -3.93 -10.68
C SER A 67 -0.73 -3.80 -9.20
N ASN A 68 -0.55 -4.93 -8.49
CA ASN A 68 -0.15 -4.91 -7.08
C ASN A 68 1.19 -4.19 -6.89
N TRP A 69 2.17 -4.47 -7.76
CA TRP A 69 3.49 -3.83 -7.71
C TRP A 69 3.39 -2.32 -7.92
N PHE A 70 2.70 -1.87 -8.98
CA PHE A 70 2.51 -0.45 -9.29
C PHE A 70 1.88 0.31 -8.11
N VAL A 71 0.84 -0.26 -7.50
CA VAL A 71 0.16 0.37 -6.36
C VAL A 71 1.05 0.39 -5.12
N ALA A 72 1.74 -0.70 -4.79
CA ALA A 72 2.61 -0.72 -3.62
C ALA A 72 3.76 0.31 -3.74
N ILE A 73 4.32 0.48 -4.94
CA ILE A 73 5.30 1.53 -5.20
C ILE A 73 4.67 2.92 -5.12
N ALA A 74 3.51 3.14 -5.74
CA ALA A 74 2.81 4.43 -5.66
C ALA A 74 2.49 4.85 -4.22
N LEU A 75 2.01 3.91 -3.39
CA LEU A 75 1.81 4.13 -1.96
C LEU A 75 3.11 4.42 -1.22
N SER A 76 4.22 3.79 -1.59
CA SER A 76 5.52 4.10 -0.99
C SER A 76 5.90 5.57 -1.24
N TYR A 77 5.63 6.11 -2.43
CA TYR A 77 5.88 7.51 -2.75
C TYR A 77 4.91 8.48 -2.07
N SER A 78 3.70 8.05 -1.70
CA SER A 78 2.81 8.87 -0.84
C SER A 78 3.26 8.94 0.62
N LEU A 79 4.23 8.11 1.02
CA LEU A 79 4.76 8.04 2.39
C LEU A 79 6.22 8.48 2.51
N LEU A 80 6.92 8.62 1.39
CA LEU A 80 8.35 8.89 1.34
C LEU A 80 8.66 10.19 2.08
N ASP A 81 9.54 10.11 3.08
CA ASP A 81 9.96 11.21 3.96
C ASP A 81 8.82 11.98 4.67
N ASN A 82 7.62 11.40 4.78
CA ASN A 82 6.46 12.06 5.37
C ASN A 82 5.86 11.26 6.54
N ILE A 83 6.32 11.56 7.77
CA ILE A 83 5.91 10.86 8.99
C ILE A 83 4.41 11.04 9.26
N THR A 84 3.86 12.23 9.01
CA THR A 84 2.43 12.49 9.19
C THR A 84 1.59 11.56 8.34
N GLN A 85 1.91 11.38 7.06
CA GLN A 85 1.13 10.50 6.20
C GLN A 85 1.32 9.02 6.53
N LYS A 86 2.49 8.61 7.01
CA LYS A 86 2.71 7.25 7.56
C LYS A 86 1.74 6.95 8.70
N GLU A 87 1.54 7.89 9.61
CA GLU A 87 0.60 7.72 10.72
C GLU A 87 -0.86 7.81 10.28
N GLN A 88 -1.20 8.73 9.37
CA GLN A 88 -2.56 8.81 8.82
C GLN A 88 -2.97 7.51 8.13
N LEU A 89 -2.07 6.89 7.36
CA LEU A 89 -2.36 5.66 6.63
C LEU A 89 -2.71 4.47 7.57
N LEU A 90 -2.30 4.49 8.85
CA LEU A 90 -2.69 3.47 9.83
C LEU A 90 -4.20 3.44 10.09
N ARG A 91 -4.89 4.55 9.83
CA ARG A 91 -6.33 4.70 10.04
C ARG A 91 -7.16 4.06 8.93
N VAL A 92 -6.54 3.65 7.83
CA VAL A 92 -7.21 2.99 6.71
C VAL A 92 -7.67 1.60 7.12
N GLN A 93 -8.97 1.35 7.01
CA GLN A 93 -9.61 0.06 7.27
C GLN A 93 -10.17 -0.49 5.97
N LEU A 94 -9.97 -1.78 5.75
CA LEU A 94 -10.40 -2.50 4.55
C LEU A 94 -11.52 -3.47 4.92
N ALA A 95 -12.61 -3.42 4.14
CA ALA A 95 -13.65 -4.44 4.18
C ALA A 95 -13.26 -5.57 3.21
N THR A 96 -12.79 -6.69 3.75
CA THR A 96 -12.35 -7.84 2.93
C THR A 96 -13.53 -8.74 2.54
N ASP A 97 -14.46 -9.01 3.47
CA ASP A 97 -15.69 -9.76 3.25
C ASP A 97 -16.83 -9.17 4.09
N GLN A 98 -18.10 -9.31 3.65
CA GLN A 98 -19.28 -8.82 4.38
C GLN A 98 -19.41 -9.39 5.80
N ASN A 99 -18.81 -10.55 6.07
CA ASN A 99 -18.89 -11.25 7.36
C ASN A 99 -17.61 -11.12 8.21
N SER A 100 -16.56 -10.51 7.70
CA SER A 100 -15.28 -10.34 8.41
C SER A 100 -15.18 -8.96 9.05
N PRO A 101 -14.59 -8.83 10.25
CA PRO A 101 -14.30 -7.50 10.80
C PRO A 101 -13.35 -6.74 9.87
N PRO A 102 -13.48 -5.40 9.76
CA PRO A 102 -12.53 -4.59 9.01
C PRO A 102 -11.09 -4.84 9.46
N THR A 103 -10.18 -4.98 8.51
CA THR A 103 -8.75 -5.18 8.76
C THR A 103 -7.99 -3.93 8.38
N SER A 104 -7.02 -3.51 9.19
CA SER A 104 -6.19 -2.35 8.85
C SER A 104 -5.36 -2.63 7.60
N LEU A 105 -5.06 -1.60 6.80
CA LEU A 105 -4.21 -1.75 5.62
C LEU A 105 -2.84 -2.37 5.98
N LEU A 106 -2.26 -2.01 7.13
CA LEU A 106 -1.00 -2.57 7.61
C LEU A 106 -1.09 -4.08 7.88
N ALA A 107 -2.15 -4.52 8.56
CA ALA A 107 -2.38 -5.93 8.84
C ALA A 107 -2.65 -6.72 7.54
N TYR A 108 -3.37 -6.11 6.59
CA TYR A 108 -3.61 -6.70 5.29
C TYR A 108 -2.32 -6.85 4.45
N CYS A 109 -1.46 -5.82 4.39
CA CYS A 109 -0.14 -5.94 3.75
C CYS A 109 0.70 -7.07 4.36
N SER A 110 0.64 -7.21 5.69
CA SER A 110 1.36 -8.25 6.42
C SER A 110 0.82 -9.64 6.11
N SER A 111 -0.49 -9.82 6.07
CA SER A 111 -1.11 -11.10 5.74
C SER A 111 -0.82 -11.52 4.29
N LEU A 112 -0.85 -10.57 3.34
CA LEU A 112 -0.46 -10.83 1.96
C LEU A 112 0.98 -11.29 1.82
N LEU A 113 1.91 -10.68 2.58
CA LEU A 113 3.30 -11.11 2.59
C LEU A 113 3.43 -12.54 3.12
N GLN A 114 2.69 -12.87 4.19
CA GLN A 114 2.67 -14.19 4.83
C GLN A 114 2.05 -15.29 3.95
N GLN A 115 1.00 -14.97 3.19
CA GLN A 115 0.37 -15.87 2.21
C GLN A 115 1.31 -16.24 1.05
N GLY A 116 2.32 -15.41 0.79
CA GLY A 116 3.28 -15.62 -0.29
C GLY A 116 2.72 -15.21 -1.66
N GLY A 117 2.95 -16.05 -2.66
CA GLY A 117 2.61 -15.76 -4.06
C GLY A 117 3.79 -15.22 -4.87
N HIS A 118 3.49 -14.52 -5.95
CA HIS A 118 4.49 -14.10 -6.93
C HIS A 118 5.58 -13.23 -6.28
N TYR A 119 6.85 -13.51 -6.58
CA TYR A 119 7.99 -12.83 -5.96
C TYR A 119 7.93 -11.31 -6.14
N GLN A 120 7.47 -10.83 -7.30
CA GLN A 120 7.35 -9.40 -7.59
C GLN A 120 6.41 -8.68 -6.61
N ARG A 121 5.28 -9.31 -6.26
CA ARG A 121 4.34 -8.79 -5.27
C ARG A 121 4.99 -8.73 -3.87
N ARG A 122 5.72 -9.80 -3.50
CA ARG A 122 6.42 -9.87 -2.21
C ARG A 122 7.48 -8.77 -2.08
N VAL A 123 8.27 -8.54 -3.13
CA VAL A 123 9.28 -7.48 -3.16
C VAL A 123 8.64 -6.10 -3.01
N SER A 124 7.55 -5.81 -3.73
CA SER A 124 6.90 -4.51 -3.59
C SER A 124 6.24 -4.29 -2.23
N LEU A 125 5.67 -5.34 -1.63
CA LEU A 125 5.14 -5.27 -0.26
C LEU A 125 6.25 -4.99 0.75
N LEU A 126 7.41 -5.64 0.62
CA LEU A 126 8.57 -5.35 1.46
C LEU A 126 9.05 -3.91 1.27
N MET A 127 9.15 -3.41 0.04
CA MET A 127 9.51 -2.01 -0.22
C MET A 127 8.53 -1.02 0.43
N LEU A 128 7.23 -1.27 0.32
CA LEU A 128 6.18 -0.47 0.96
C LEU A 128 6.30 -0.51 2.49
N LEU A 129 6.38 -1.71 3.08
CA LEU A 129 6.49 -1.88 4.52
C LEU A 129 7.78 -1.24 5.06
N SER A 130 8.91 -1.43 4.40
CA SER A 130 10.17 -0.78 4.77
C SER A 130 10.06 0.74 4.73
N THR A 131 9.43 1.30 3.69
CA THR A 131 9.22 2.76 3.58
C THR A 131 8.28 3.26 4.67
N TRP A 132 7.21 2.52 4.96
CA TRP A 132 6.21 2.89 5.95
C TRP A 132 6.75 2.82 7.38
N LEU A 133 7.56 1.81 7.71
CA LEU A 133 8.16 1.62 9.02
C LEU A 133 9.33 2.58 9.29
N ALA A 134 10.06 2.97 8.24
CA ALA A 134 11.23 3.83 8.38
C ALA A 134 10.90 5.15 9.10
N ASN A 135 11.69 5.50 10.11
CA ASN A 135 11.59 6.77 10.85
C ASN A 135 10.23 7.03 11.54
N SER A 136 9.38 6.02 11.77
CA SER A 136 8.14 6.16 12.53
C SER A 136 7.98 5.08 13.59
N SER A 137 8.23 5.44 14.85
CA SER A 137 8.05 4.53 16.00
C SER A 137 6.60 4.07 16.18
N ILE A 138 5.63 4.92 15.82
CA ILE A 138 4.19 4.62 15.91
C ILE A 138 3.82 3.51 14.92
N VAL A 139 4.27 3.58 13.67
CA VAL A 139 4.01 2.53 12.68
C VAL A 139 4.70 1.23 13.08
N VAL A 140 5.94 1.29 13.59
CA VAL A 140 6.66 0.12 14.10
C VAL A 140 5.90 -0.53 15.26
N ALA A 141 5.41 0.25 16.22
CA ALA A 141 4.61 -0.28 17.34
C ALA A 141 3.34 -0.99 16.84
N ASN A 142 2.63 -0.40 15.88
CA ASN A 142 1.46 -1.03 15.26
C ASN A 142 1.84 -2.32 14.52
N PHE A 143 2.95 -2.33 13.78
CA PHE A 143 3.40 -3.52 13.05
C PHE A 143 3.81 -4.68 13.98
N VAL A 144 4.50 -4.39 15.08
CA VAL A 144 4.94 -5.40 16.07
C VAL A 144 3.79 -5.89 16.93
N SER A 145 2.73 -5.09 17.12
CA SER A 145 1.51 -5.53 17.82
C SER A 145 0.77 -6.66 17.11
N ILE A 146 1.01 -6.84 15.80
CA ILE A 146 0.49 -7.97 15.03
C ILE A 146 1.36 -9.19 15.34
N SER A 147 0.83 -10.10 16.15
CA SER A 147 1.57 -11.22 16.75
C SER A 147 2.25 -12.17 15.75
N THR A 148 1.76 -12.25 14.51
CA THR A 148 2.33 -13.12 13.46
C THR A 148 3.50 -12.50 12.71
N ASN A 149 3.68 -11.18 12.78
CA ASN A 149 4.65 -10.47 11.94
C ASN A 149 6.11 -10.78 12.29
N VAL A 150 6.46 -10.65 13.57
CA VAL A 150 7.84 -10.91 14.03
C VAL A 150 8.23 -12.38 13.83
N PRO A 151 7.42 -13.38 14.25
CA PRO A 151 7.73 -14.80 13.98
C PRO A 151 7.86 -15.13 12.49
N TYR A 152 7.03 -14.52 11.64
CA TYR A 152 7.14 -14.72 10.20
C TYR A 152 8.48 -14.21 9.67
N LEU A 153 8.86 -12.96 9.98
CA LEU A 153 10.10 -12.37 9.47
C LEU A 153 11.33 -13.14 9.96
N THR A 154 11.38 -13.53 11.24
CA THR A 154 12.50 -14.32 11.77
C THR A 154 12.59 -15.69 11.10
N SER A 155 11.47 -16.34 10.82
CA SER A 155 11.46 -17.61 10.08
C SER A 155 12.02 -17.47 8.65
N GLN A 156 11.66 -16.39 7.94
CA GLN A 156 12.13 -16.16 6.56
C GLN A 156 13.63 -15.88 6.50
N VAL A 157 14.17 -15.15 7.48
CA VAL A 157 15.62 -14.90 7.56
C VAL A 157 16.37 -16.19 7.94
N GLY A 158 15.86 -16.96 8.89
CA GLY A 158 16.49 -18.23 9.29
C GLY A 158 16.60 -19.27 8.18
N LEU A 159 15.67 -19.26 7.21
CA LEU A 159 15.74 -20.12 6.02
C LEU A 159 16.87 -19.75 5.05
N ILE A 160 17.41 -18.53 5.13
CA ILE A 160 18.54 -18.10 4.27
C ILE A 160 19.87 -18.62 4.84
N GLU A 161 19.93 -18.83 6.17
CA GLU A 161 21.13 -19.29 6.87
C GLU A 161 21.30 -20.82 6.86
N SER A 162 20.30 -21.57 6.39
CA SER A 162 20.30 -23.04 6.26
C SER A 162 20.56 -23.50 4.83
#